data_AF-A0A1Y4EQF8-F1
#
_entry.id   AF-A0A1Y4EQF8-F1
#
_cell.length_a   1.000
_cell.length_b   1.000
_cell.length_c   1.000
_cell.angle_alpha   90.00
_cell.angle_beta   90.00
_cell.angle_gamma   90.00
#
_symmetry.space_group_name_H-M   'P 1'
#
loop_
_entity.id
_entity.type
_entity.pdbx_description
1 polymer ?
#
loop_
_entity_poly.entity_id
_entity_poly.type
_entity_poly.pdbx_seq_one_letter_code
_entity_poly.pdbx_strand_id
1 'polypeptide(L)'
;MKKLSHLTLAIGFAGICLTACTSYSAQDYVNDMKNLTEETLKNASTYTEEDWKRVGEEYRSINEKGKKVLENMTEDQRKELEKFSEEMSDKAAEFNHEELKKQFDDIMEQANDFVNDIKQQLQDLKEENE
;
A
#
# COMPACT_ATOMS: atom_id res chain seq x y z
N MET A 1 -42.82 -14.49 -17.17
CA MET A 1 -42.56 -13.03 -17.15
C MET A 1 -41.53 -12.72 -16.08
N LYS A 2 -40.35 -12.26 -16.51
CA LYS A 2 -39.52 -11.18 -15.92
C LYS A 2 -38.18 -11.22 -16.65
N LYS A 3 -38.08 -10.42 -17.73
CA LYS A 3 -36.82 -10.09 -18.38
C LYS A 3 -36.13 -9.08 -17.44
N LEU A 4 -34.98 -9.43 -16.86
CA LEU A 4 -34.15 -8.43 -16.20
C LEU A 4 -33.39 -7.68 -17.29
N SER A 5 -33.69 -6.38 -17.36
CA SER A 5 -33.12 -5.42 -18.28
C SER A 5 -31.61 -5.33 -18.13
N HIS A 6 -30.90 -5.46 -19.25
CA HIS A 6 -29.53 -5.00 -19.39
C HIS A 6 -29.49 -3.49 -19.17
N LEU A 7 -28.87 -3.06 -18.07
CA LEU A 7 -28.51 -1.67 -17.85
C LEU A 7 -27.09 -1.49 -18.40
N THR A 8 -27.00 -1.23 -19.70
CA THR A 8 -25.74 -0.83 -20.34
C THR A 8 -25.48 0.62 -19.96
N LEU A 9 -24.70 0.84 -18.90
CA LEU A 9 -24.19 2.16 -18.56
C LEU A 9 -23.01 2.46 -19.49
N ALA A 10 -23.31 3.10 -20.63
CA ALA A 10 -22.30 3.72 -21.48
C ALA A 10 -21.75 4.94 -20.73
N ILE A 11 -20.59 4.79 -20.10
CA ILE A 11 -19.77 5.94 -19.71
C ILE A 11 -18.62 6.00 -20.70
N GLY A 12 -18.75 6.92 -21.65
CA GLY A 12 -17.64 7.34 -22.48
C GLY A 12 -16.63 8.08 -21.60
N PHE A 13 -15.40 7.59 -21.59
CA PHE A 13 -14.23 8.43 -21.35
C PHE A 13 -13.43 8.48 -22.65
N ALA A 14 -13.75 9.50 -23.46
CA ALA A 14 -12.74 10.12 -24.30
C ALA A 14 -11.70 10.74 -23.35
N GLY A 15 -10.70 9.95 -22.98
CA GLY A 15 -9.56 10.37 -22.18
C GLY A 15 -8.31 10.06 -22.98
N ILE A 16 -7.97 10.97 -23.89
CA ILE A 16 -6.63 11.06 -24.48
C ILE A 16 -5.69 11.35 -23.31
N CYS A 17 -5.01 10.33 -22.79
CA CYS A 17 -3.80 10.52 -22.02
C CYS A 17 -2.67 9.82 -22.76
N LEU A 18 -1.95 10.66 -23.49
CA LEU A 18 -0.61 10.45 -23.99
C LEU A 18 0.20 9.65 -22.95
N THR A 19 0.72 8.51 -23.36
CA THR A 19 1.80 7.81 -22.66
C THR A 19 3.03 8.73 -22.66
N ALA A 20 3.09 9.66 -21.72
CA ALA A 20 4.23 10.51 -21.47
C ALA A 20 4.59 10.35 -19.99
N CYS A 21 5.61 9.54 -19.73
CA CYS A 21 6.35 9.42 -18.47
C CYS A 21 5.56 9.80 -17.21
N THR A 22 4.56 9.01 -16.82
CA THR A 22 3.92 9.19 -15.50
C THR A 22 4.95 8.77 -14.45
N SER A 23 5.60 9.75 -13.83
CA SER A 23 6.41 9.51 -12.64
C SER A 23 5.53 8.84 -11.58
N TYR A 24 6.09 7.86 -10.88
CA TYR A 24 5.43 7.23 -9.73
C TYR A 24 4.90 8.33 -8.81
N SER A 25 3.61 8.24 -8.44
CA SER A 25 2.93 9.25 -7.62
C SER A 25 2.69 8.75 -6.19
N ALA A 26 2.35 9.67 -5.29
CA ALA A 26 1.93 9.32 -3.93
C ALA A 26 0.68 8.41 -3.91
N GLN A 27 -0.22 8.57 -4.88
CA GLN A 27 -1.38 7.69 -5.00
C GLN A 27 -0.98 6.29 -5.48
N ASP A 28 -0.03 6.19 -6.42
CA ASP A 28 0.48 4.88 -6.85
C ASP A 28 1.13 4.13 -5.70
N TYR A 29 1.87 4.84 -4.84
CA TYR A 29 2.42 4.27 -3.60
C TYR A 29 1.33 3.72 -2.66
N VAL A 30 0.30 4.51 -2.36
CA VAL A 30 -0.83 4.06 -1.51
C VAL A 30 -1.53 2.85 -2.13
N ASN A 31 -1.76 2.87 -3.43
CA ASN A 31 -2.41 1.77 -4.14
C ASN A 31 -1.57 0.49 -4.13
N ASP A 32 -0.26 0.58 -4.37
CA ASP A 32 0.64 -0.58 -4.38
C ASP A 32 0.73 -1.22 -3.00
N MET A 33 0.90 -0.41 -1.94
CA MET A 33 0.89 -0.88 -0.55
C MET A 33 -0.42 -1.60 -0.24
N LYS A 34 -1.55 -1.03 -0.66
CA LYS A 34 -2.87 -1.63 -0.45
C LYS A 34 -3.02 -2.97 -1.15
N ASN A 35 -2.70 -3.01 -2.44
CA ASN A 35 -2.84 -4.22 -3.26
C ASN A 35 -1.99 -5.37 -2.72
N LEU A 36 -0.71 -5.11 -2.40
CA LEU A 36 0.19 -6.14 -1.87
C LEU A 36 -0.30 -6.70 -0.54
N THR A 37 -0.76 -5.82 0.36
CA THR A 37 -1.27 -6.24 1.67
C THR A 37 -2.56 -7.06 1.54
N GLU A 38 -3.51 -6.63 0.69
CA GLU A 38 -4.74 -7.37 0.44
C GLU A 38 -4.47 -8.74 -0.20
N GLU A 39 -3.53 -8.82 -1.14
CA GLU A 39 -3.10 -10.08 -1.76
C GLU A 39 -2.42 -11.00 -0.73
N THR A 40 -1.56 -10.45 0.11
CA THR A 40 -0.88 -11.17 1.19
C THR A 40 -1.92 -11.79 2.12
N LEU A 41 -2.86 -10.99 2.64
CA LEU A 41 -3.89 -11.47 3.56
C LEU A 41 -4.76 -12.56 2.92
N LYS A 42 -5.11 -12.42 1.64
CA LYS A 42 -5.93 -13.39 0.91
C LYS A 42 -5.25 -14.75 0.79
N ASN A 43 -3.93 -14.78 0.62
CA ASN A 43 -3.17 -15.99 0.34
C ASN A 43 -2.34 -16.49 1.53
N ALA A 44 -2.26 -15.74 2.63
CA ALA A 44 -1.43 -15.99 3.80
C ALA A 44 -1.47 -17.43 4.32
N SER A 45 -2.67 -18.05 4.35
CA SER A 45 -2.85 -19.44 4.82
C SER A 45 -2.20 -20.51 3.93
N THR A 46 -1.77 -20.14 2.73
CA THR A 46 -1.13 -21.04 1.75
C THR A 46 0.32 -20.68 1.47
N TYR A 47 0.81 -19.56 2.04
CA TYR A 47 2.18 -19.10 1.81
C TYR A 47 3.20 -19.97 2.52
N THR A 48 4.27 -20.25 1.78
CA THR A 48 5.50 -20.82 2.29
C THR A 48 6.42 -19.72 2.85
N GLU A 49 7.48 -20.10 3.56
CA GLU A 49 8.51 -19.15 3.99
C GLU A 49 9.10 -18.33 2.83
N GLU A 50 9.27 -18.95 1.65
CA GLU A 50 9.77 -18.27 0.46
C GLU A 50 8.77 -17.24 -0.07
N ASP A 51 7.47 -17.52 0.02
CA ASP A 51 6.43 -16.57 -0.34
C ASP A 51 6.43 -15.35 0.60
N TRP A 52 6.54 -15.59 1.90
CA TRP A 52 6.65 -14.51 2.89
C TRP A 52 7.91 -13.66 2.68
N LYS A 53 9.03 -14.29 2.35
CA LYS A 53 10.26 -13.56 1.99
C LYS A 53 10.06 -12.69 0.75
N ARG A 54 9.42 -13.23 -0.29
CA ARG A 54 9.11 -12.48 -1.51
C ARG A 54 8.21 -11.28 -1.23
N VAL A 55 7.16 -11.46 -0.43
CA VAL A 55 6.28 -10.36 0.00
C VAL A 55 7.08 -9.26 0.71
N GLY A 56 7.96 -9.63 1.65
CA GLY A 56 8.84 -8.67 2.31
C GLY A 56 9.75 -7.89 1.34
N GLU A 57 10.29 -8.56 0.32
CA GLU A 57 11.07 -7.92 -0.75
C GLU A 57 10.21 -6.97 -1.61
N GLU A 58 8.96 -7.31 -1.89
CA GLU A 58 8.02 -6.46 -2.62
C GLU A 58 7.64 -5.20 -1.83
N TYR A 59 7.34 -5.32 -0.53
CA TYR A 59 7.13 -4.16 0.35
C TYR A 59 8.35 -3.23 0.34
N ARG A 60 9.56 -3.80 0.45
CA ARG A 60 10.81 -3.03 0.37
C ARG A 60 10.93 -2.29 -0.97
N SER A 61 10.60 -2.95 -2.08
CA SER A 61 10.63 -2.37 -3.41
C SER A 61 9.63 -1.21 -3.56
N ILE A 62 8.40 -1.37 -3.05
CA ILE A 62 7.37 -0.31 -3.05
C ILE A 62 7.84 0.88 -2.23
N ASN A 63 8.36 0.63 -1.03
CA ASN A 63 8.98 1.62 -0.16
C ASN A 63 10.09 2.41 -0.87
N GLU A 64 11.02 1.72 -1.54
CA GLU A 64 12.10 2.35 -2.30
C GLU A 64 11.59 3.26 -3.45
N LYS A 65 10.55 2.83 -4.18
CA LYS A 65 9.86 3.68 -5.18
C LYS A 65 9.17 4.87 -4.52
N GLY A 66 8.60 4.63 -3.34
CA GLY A 66 7.90 5.58 -2.48
C GLY A 66 8.78 6.74 -2.00
N LYS A 67 10.09 6.55 -1.82
CA LYS A 67 11.00 7.57 -1.23
C LYS A 67 10.79 8.98 -1.76
N LYS A 68 10.70 9.14 -3.08
CA LYS A 68 10.58 10.45 -3.74
C LYS A 68 9.19 11.06 -3.64
N VAL A 69 8.16 10.24 -3.44
CA VAL A 69 6.77 10.69 -3.39
C VAL A 69 6.25 10.88 -1.98
N LEU A 70 6.86 10.21 -1.00
CA LEU A 70 6.58 10.37 0.43
C LEU A 70 6.82 11.81 0.91
N GLU A 71 7.77 12.52 0.29
CA GLU A 71 8.03 13.96 0.54
C GLU A 71 6.81 14.81 0.18
N ASN A 72 6.09 14.42 -0.88
CA ASN A 72 5.00 15.19 -1.48
C ASN A 72 3.61 14.62 -1.18
N MET A 73 3.51 13.61 -0.29
CA MET A 73 2.21 13.09 0.15
C MET A 73 1.39 14.19 0.84
N THR A 74 0.15 14.33 0.40
CA THR A 74 -0.84 15.19 1.07
C THR A 74 -1.23 14.60 2.42
N GLU A 75 -1.80 15.41 3.32
CA GLU A 75 -2.32 14.91 4.58
C GLU A 75 -3.41 13.83 4.38
N ASP A 76 -4.28 14.00 3.39
CA ASP A 76 -5.35 13.04 3.11
C ASP A 76 -4.78 11.68 2.66
N GLN A 77 -3.73 11.68 1.83
CA GLN A 77 -3.03 10.45 1.44
C GLN A 77 -2.34 9.78 2.62
N ARG A 78 -1.78 10.56 3.57
CA ARG A 78 -1.17 10.01 4.79
C ARG A 78 -2.23 9.37 5.68
N LYS A 79 -3.36 10.05 5.90
CA LYS A 79 -4.50 9.52 6.66
C LYS A 79 -5.08 8.26 6.03
N GLU A 80 -5.13 8.17 4.70
CA GLU A 80 -5.58 6.98 4.00
C GLU A 80 -4.64 5.79 4.25
N LEU A 81 -3.32 6.02 4.23
CA LEU A 81 -2.33 4.98 4.54
C LEU A 81 -2.41 4.54 6.00
N GLU A 82 -2.56 5.47 6.94
CA GLU A 82 -2.73 5.18 8.38
C GLU A 82 -4.00 4.33 8.62
N LYS A 83 -5.15 4.77 8.10
CA LYS A 83 -6.41 4.03 8.20
C LYS A 83 -6.31 2.64 7.58
N PHE A 84 -5.63 2.54 6.45
CA PHE A 84 -5.39 1.25 5.81
C PHE A 84 -4.56 0.32 6.69
N SER A 85 -3.48 0.82 7.28
CA SER A 85 -2.64 0.04 8.20
C SER A 85 -3.42 -0.47 9.41
N GLU A 86 -4.29 0.36 9.98
CA GLU A 86 -5.22 -0.04 11.06
C GLU A 86 -6.18 -1.15 10.61
N GLU A 87 -6.87 -0.96 9.48
CA GLU A 87 -7.83 -1.95 8.94
C GLU A 87 -7.18 -3.31 8.62
N MET A 88 -5.94 -3.31 8.15
CA MET A 88 -5.21 -4.55 7.84
C MET A 88 -4.69 -5.23 9.11
N SER A 89 -4.28 -4.46 10.12
CA SER A 89 -3.89 -5.02 11.43
C SER A 89 -5.07 -5.72 12.10
N ASP A 90 -6.27 -5.13 12.03
CA ASP A 90 -7.50 -5.75 12.52
C ASP A 90 -7.80 -7.05 11.77
N LYS A 91 -7.71 -7.06 10.44
CA LYS A 91 -7.88 -8.29 9.63
C LYS A 91 -6.84 -9.36 9.95
N ALA A 92 -5.59 -8.97 10.16
CA ALA A 92 -4.54 -9.92 10.53
C ALA A 92 -4.79 -10.54 11.92
N ALA A 93 -5.41 -9.78 12.84
CA ALA A 93 -5.84 -10.31 14.13
C ALA A 93 -6.97 -11.36 14.02
N GLU A 94 -7.72 -11.38 12.92
CA GLU A 94 -8.70 -12.45 12.65
C GLU A 94 -8.04 -13.78 12.23
N PHE A 95 -6.75 -13.80 11.90
CA PHE A 95 -6.05 -15.05 11.61
C PHE A 95 -5.94 -15.90 12.88
N ASN A 96 -6.56 -17.08 12.86
CA ASN A 96 -6.51 -18.04 13.95
C ASN A 96 -5.18 -18.85 13.99
N HIS A 97 -4.08 -18.25 13.53
CA HIS A 97 -2.76 -18.88 13.44
C HIS A 97 -1.67 -17.87 13.83
N GLU A 98 -1.14 -17.99 15.05
CA GLU A 98 -0.19 -17.03 15.64
C GLU A 98 1.05 -16.79 14.77
N GLU A 99 1.55 -17.83 14.09
CA GLU A 99 2.72 -17.70 13.21
C GLU A 99 2.45 -16.84 11.98
N LEU A 100 1.26 -16.94 11.38
CA LEU A 100 0.89 -16.12 10.21
C LEU A 100 0.68 -14.67 10.63
N LYS A 101 0.06 -14.46 11.79
CA LYS A 101 -0.08 -13.14 12.38
C LYS A 101 1.30 -12.51 12.61
N LYS A 102 2.23 -13.25 13.22
CA LYS A 102 3.58 -12.75 13.48
C LYS A 102 4.33 -12.39 12.19
N GLN A 103 4.29 -13.25 11.17
CA GLN A 103 4.95 -12.97 9.89
C GLN A 103 4.37 -11.72 9.20
N PHE A 104 3.06 -11.53 9.29
CA PHE A 104 2.41 -10.33 8.77
C PHE A 104 2.78 -9.08 9.56
N ASP A 105 2.72 -9.14 10.90
CA ASP A 105 3.08 -8.03 11.79
C ASP A 105 4.54 -7.60 11.58
N ASP A 106 5.48 -8.56 11.46
CA ASP A 106 6.90 -8.30 11.20
C ASP A 106 7.13 -7.56 9.86
N ILE A 107 6.31 -7.84 8.84
CA ILE A 107 6.38 -7.16 7.53
C ILE A 107 5.82 -5.73 7.64
N MET A 108 4.68 -5.56 8.32
CA MET A 108 4.05 -4.26 8.50
C MET A 108 4.89 -3.32 9.38
N GLU A 109 5.55 -3.85 10.41
CA GLU A 109 6.49 -3.10 11.25
C GLU A 109 7.66 -2.57 10.40
N GLN A 110 8.28 -3.42 9.57
CA GLN A 110 9.35 -3.00 8.66
C GLN A 110 8.89 -1.90 7.68
N ALA A 111 7.64 -1.98 7.19
CA ALA A 111 7.09 -0.95 6.33
C ALA A 111 6.88 0.38 7.06
N ASN A 112 6.38 0.34 8.30
CA ASN A 112 6.17 1.52 9.14
C ASN A 112 7.49 2.19 9.55
N ASP A 113 8.50 1.42 9.95
CA ASP A 113 9.82 1.92 10.30
C ASP A 113 10.46 2.69 9.13
N PHE A 114 10.30 2.17 7.91
CA PHE A 114 10.76 2.85 6.71
C PHE A 114 10.08 4.21 6.49
N VAL A 115 8.76 4.27 6.65
CA VAL A 115 8.00 5.52 6.51
C VAL A 115 8.41 6.53 7.59
N ASN A 116 8.65 6.06 8.82
CA ASN A 116 9.09 6.88 9.93
C ASN A 116 10.51 7.44 9.73
N ASP A 117 11.45 6.63 9.26
CA ASP A 117 12.82 7.07 8.93
C ASP A 117 12.81 8.21 7.89
N ILE A 118 11.99 8.09 6.85
CA ILE A 118 11.84 9.13 5.84
C ILE A 118 11.19 10.38 6.43
N LYS A 119 10.17 10.22 7.27
CA LYS A 119 9.53 11.34 7.96
C LYS A 119 10.53 12.11 8.82
N GLN A 120 11.39 11.41 9.56
CA GLN A 120 12.43 12.00 10.40
C GLN A 120 13.46 12.76 9.55
N GLN A 121 13.99 12.14 8.49
CA GLN A 121 14.92 12.81 7.57
C GLN A 121 14.33 14.10 6.97
N LEU A 122 13.03 14.11 6.67
CA LEU A 122 12.34 15.30 6.17
C LEU A 122 12.15 16.39 7.24
N GLN A 123 12.04 16.03 8.51
CA GLN A 123 11.99 16.99 9.61
C GLN A 123 13.36 17.63 9.82
N ASP A 124 14.41 16.81 9.88
CA ASP A 124 15.80 17.28 10.06
C ASP A 124 16.22 18.23 8.92
N LEU A 125 15.87 17.91 7.66
CA LEU A 125 16.13 18.78 6.51
C LEU A 125 15.37 20.12 6.57
N LYS A 126 14.20 20.18 7.20
CA LYS A 126 13.47 21.45 7.36
C LYS A 126 14.11 22.32 8.42
N GLU A 127 14.54 21.73 9.53
CA GLU A 127 15.21 22.44 10.64
C GLU A 127 16.60 22.97 10.25
N GLU A 128 17.33 22.28 9.37
CA GLU A 128 18.64 22.76 8.86
C GLU A 128 18.53 23.94 7.88
N ASN A 129 17.35 24.20 7.30
CA ASN A 129 17.13 25.25 6.31
C ASN A 129 16.37 26.48 6.88
N GLU A 130 16.06 26.49 8.18
CA GLU A 130 15.52 27.64 8.94
C GLU A 130 16.63 28.40 9.71
#